data_AF-A0A1Y5DYM5-F1
#
_entry.id   AF-A0A1Y5DYM5-F1
#
_cell.length_a   1.000
_cell.length_b   1.000
_cell.length_c   1.000
_cell.angle_alpha   90.00
_cell.angle_beta   90.00
_cell.angle_gamma   90.00
#
_symmetry.space_group_name_H-M   'P 1'
#
loop_
_entity.id
_entity.type
_entity.pdbx_description
1 polymer ?
#
loop_
_entity_poly.entity_id
_entity_poly.type
_entity_poly.pdbx_seq_one_letter_code
_entity_poly.pdbx_strand_id
1 'polypeptide(L)'
;MKNLLYFFVIFISACSTNNQLHSAIQFPPEQDVTLAHVLLENSGHYVGQTVRWGGKIINVSNQQGELAVEVEQFPLNRYGFPLQKLGSNGRFIAQGITNITAETLQPGLFITFSAMIDSETTKTIKRKDTVLPILKVQQSHLWPYRIANGKAYPSTGQEYQHHYMHMPSNY
;
A
#
# COMPACT_ATOMS: atom_id res chain seq x y z
N MET A 1 3.26 66.36 12.95
CA MET A 1 4.04 65.30 12.27
C MET A 1 3.07 64.18 11.97
N LYS A 2 2.71 64.03 10.69
CA LYS A 2 1.51 63.31 10.22
C LYS A 2 1.93 61.94 9.67
N ASN A 3 1.49 60.92 10.38
CA ASN A 3 0.95 59.65 9.89
C ASN A 3 1.85 58.68 9.11
N LEU A 4 1.85 57.47 9.68
CA LEU A 4 1.55 56.21 8.98
C LEU A 4 2.70 55.59 8.18
N LEU A 5 3.63 55.00 8.92
CA LEU A 5 4.53 53.97 8.41
C LEU A 5 3.66 52.73 8.10
N TYR A 6 3.37 52.55 6.81
CA TYR A 6 2.61 51.42 6.27
C TYR A 6 3.29 50.11 6.67
N PHE A 7 2.68 49.41 7.62
CA PHE A 7 2.97 48.01 7.93
C PHE A 7 2.38 47.18 6.79
N PHE A 8 3.15 46.97 5.72
CA PHE A 8 2.77 46.06 4.64
C PHE A 8 2.91 44.63 5.19
N VAL A 9 1.85 44.17 5.84
CA VAL A 9 1.66 42.78 6.25
C VAL A 9 1.47 41.97 4.97
N ILE A 10 2.56 41.40 4.46
CA ILE A 10 2.46 40.31 3.49
C ILE A 10 2.10 39.07 4.30
N PHE A 11 0.80 38.81 4.45
CA PHE A 11 0.29 37.48 4.76
C PHE A 11 0.59 36.57 3.56
N ILE A 12 1.79 35.98 3.55
CA ILE A 12 2.05 34.84 2.69
C ILE A 12 1.29 33.68 3.33
N SER A 13 0.01 33.53 2.94
CA SER A 13 -0.71 32.28 3.11
C SER A 13 -0.03 31.25 2.20
N ALA A 14 1.01 30.61 2.73
CA ALA A 14 1.51 29.36 2.19
C ALA A 14 0.50 28.27 2.57
N CYS A 15 -0.62 28.21 1.86
CA CYS A 15 -1.38 26.97 1.82
C CYS A 15 -0.53 25.95 1.06
N SER A 16 0.31 25.19 1.76
CA SER A 16 0.95 24.00 1.22
C SER A 16 -0.12 22.91 1.09
N THR A 17 -0.95 23.01 0.06
CA THR A 17 -1.90 21.95 -0.30
C THR A 17 -1.16 20.90 -1.12
N ASN A 18 -0.51 19.93 -0.47
CA ASN A 18 -0.47 18.52 -0.90
C ASN A 18 0.50 17.71 -0.04
N ASN A 19 0.00 17.13 1.05
CA ASN A 19 0.48 15.82 1.45
C ASN A 19 -0.68 15.10 2.15
N GLN A 20 -1.73 14.81 1.38
CA GLN A 20 -2.80 13.92 1.81
C GLN A 20 -2.24 12.50 1.84
N LEU A 21 -1.34 12.22 2.80
CA LEU A 21 -0.88 10.87 3.03
C LEU A 21 -2.09 10.09 3.53
N HIS A 22 -2.56 9.21 2.66
CA HIS A 22 -3.72 8.33 2.83
C HIS A 22 -3.75 7.72 4.23
N SER A 23 -4.69 8.20 5.04
CA SER A 23 -4.86 7.83 6.44
C SER A 23 -5.00 6.33 6.67
N ALA A 24 -5.64 5.58 5.76
CA ALA A 24 -5.86 4.14 5.96
C ALA A 24 -4.61 3.26 5.75
N ILE A 25 -3.57 3.79 5.09
CA ILE A 25 -2.27 3.09 5.01
C ILE A 25 -1.43 3.36 6.26
N GLN A 26 -1.51 4.57 6.82
CA GLN A 26 -0.78 4.93 8.04
C GLN A 26 -1.42 4.32 9.29
N PHE A 27 -2.75 4.40 9.41
CA PHE A 27 -3.51 3.91 10.54
C PHE A 27 -4.09 2.53 10.21
N PRO A 28 -3.63 1.45 10.86
CA PRO A 28 -4.23 0.13 10.66
C PRO A 28 -5.71 0.14 11.10
N PRO A 29 -6.56 -0.71 10.50
CA PRO A 29 -7.91 -0.93 11.02
C PRO A 29 -7.88 -1.41 12.47
N GLU A 30 -8.94 -1.14 13.23
CA GLU A 30 -9.03 -1.53 14.65
C GLU A 30 -8.89 -3.05 14.86
N GLN A 31 -9.29 -3.84 13.87
CA GLN A 31 -9.13 -5.29 13.84
C GLN A 31 -8.04 -5.66 12.82
N ASP A 32 -6.87 -6.07 13.31
CA ASP A 32 -5.78 -6.52 12.46
C ASP A 32 -5.92 -8.01 12.11
N VAL A 33 -6.76 -8.30 11.11
CA VAL A 33 -6.90 -9.66 10.58
C VAL A 33 -5.65 -10.03 9.79
N THR A 34 -4.96 -11.10 10.21
CA THR A 34 -3.77 -11.59 9.52
C THR A 34 -4.13 -12.47 8.33
N LEU A 35 -3.28 -12.47 7.30
CA LEU A 35 -3.42 -13.38 6.15
C LEU A 35 -3.46 -14.86 6.60
N ALA A 36 -2.65 -15.22 7.60
CA ALA A 36 -2.61 -16.59 8.12
C ALA A 36 -3.96 -17.02 8.71
N HIS A 37 -4.66 -16.14 9.44
CA HIS A 37 -6.00 -16.46 9.96
C HIS A 37 -7.00 -16.68 8.83
N VAL A 38 -6.97 -15.86 7.78
CA VAL A 38 -7.84 -16.02 6.61
C VAL A 38 -7.56 -17.32 5.86
N LEU A 39 -6.30 -17.72 5.75
CA LEU A 39 -5.92 -18.96 5.06
C LEU A 39 -6.27 -20.24 5.84
N LEU A 40 -6.29 -20.17 7.17
CA LEU A 40 -6.67 -21.30 8.03
C LEU A 40 -8.19 -21.44 8.18
N GLU A 41 -8.93 -20.35 8.01
CA GLU A 41 -10.38 -20.29 8.19
C GLU A 41 -11.13 -20.45 6.86
N ASN A 42 -11.72 -21.63 6.63
CA ASN A 42 -12.40 -21.96 5.38
C ASN A 42 -13.89 -21.55 5.35
N SER A 43 -14.44 -20.98 6.43
CA SER A 43 -15.87 -20.60 6.50
C SER A 43 -16.21 -19.25 5.88
N GLY A 44 -15.22 -18.46 5.46
CA GLY A 44 -15.44 -17.10 4.95
C GLY A 44 -15.78 -16.06 6.02
N HIS A 45 -15.54 -16.36 7.30
CA HIS A 45 -15.81 -15.47 8.44
C HIS A 45 -15.20 -14.06 8.29
N TYR A 46 -14.07 -13.93 7.58
CA TYR A 46 -13.39 -12.66 7.38
C TYR A 46 -13.84 -11.86 6.16
N VAL A 47 -14.78 -12.37 5.36
CA VAL A 47 -15.32 -11.65 4.20
C VAL A 47 -15.95 -10.34 4.64
N GLY A 48 -15.70 -9.27 3.88
CA GLY A 48 -16.21 -7.93 4.16
C GLY A 48 -15.40 -7.16 5.22
N GLN A 49 -14.43 -7.79 5.89
CA GLN A 49 -13.57 -7.09 6.82
C GLN A 49 -12.49 -6.30 6.08
N THR A 50 -12.20 -5.09 6.59
CA THR A 50 -11.12 -4.25 6.07
C THR A 50 -9.78 -4.69 6.66
N VAL A 51 -8.79 -4.86 5.80
CA VAL A 51 -7.42 -5.22 6.16
C VAL A 51 -6.42 -4.22 5.59
N ARG A 52 -5.27 -4.14 6.25
CA ARG A 52 -4.11 -3.40 5.75
C ARG A 52 -2.96 -4.35 5.48
N TRP A 53 -2.88 -4.85 4.25
CA TRP A 53 -1.84 -5.80 3.84
C TRP A 53 -0.96 -5.22 2.75
N GLY A 54 0.28 -5.65 2.73
CA GLY A 54 1.26 -5.21 1.74
C GLY A 54 2.35 -6.25 1.59
N GLY A 55 3.24 -5.99 0.64
CA GLY A 55 4.23 -6.96 0.26
C GLY A 55 4.96 -6.60 -1.00
N LYS A 56 5.60 -7.60 -1.60
CA LYS A 56 6.29 -7.48 -2.89
C LYS A 56 5.40 -7.95 -4.02
N ILE A 57 5.33 -7.16 -5.07
CA ILE A 57 4.60 -7.50 -6.29
C ILE A 57 5.25 -8.73 -6.93
N ILE A 58 4.46 -9.77 -7.15
CA ILE A 58 4.89 -10.99 -7.84
C ILE A 58 4.47 -10.93 -9.31
N ASN A 59 3.22 -10.53 -9.56
CA ASN A 59 2.66 -10.44 -10.89
C ASN A 59 1.63 -9.32 -10.99
N VAL A 60 1.48 -8.76 -12.17
CA VAL A 60 0.47 -7.76 -12.51
C VAL A 60 -0.29 -8.25 -13.72
N SER A 61 -1.61 -8.19 -13.66
CA SER A 61 -2.48 -8.68 -14.71
C SER A 61 -3.75 -7.84 -14.78
N ASN A 62 -4.42 -7.87 -15.94
CA ASN A 62 -5.79 -7.39 -16.05
C ASN A 62 -6.71 -8.60 -15.99
N GLN A 63 -7.53 -8.69 -14.95
CA GLN A 63 -8.54 -9.73 -14.78
C GLN A 63 -9.90 -9.10 -14.98
N GLN A 64 -10.66 -9.58 -15.98
CA GLN A 64 -12.02 -9.10 -16.28
C GLN A 64 -12.12 -7.58 -16.51
N GLY A 65 -11.05 -6.95 -17.00
CA GLY A 65 -10.99 -5.50 -17.22
C GLY A 65 -10.55 -4.68 -16.00
N GLU A 66 -10.26 -5.33 -14.88
CA GLU A 66 -9.73 -4.70 -13.67
C GLU A 66 -8.25 -5.03 -13.46
N LEU A 67 -7.49 -4.04 -12.99
CA LEU A 67 -6.09 -4.21 -12.63
C LEU A 67 -5.98 -5.05 -11.36
N ALA A 68 -5.29 -6.17 -11.47
CA ALA A 68 -5.09 -7.16 -10.43
C ALA A 68 -3.60 -7.42 -10.18
N VAL A 69 -3.20 -7.46 -8.92
CA VAL A 69 -1.80 -7.67 -8.50
C VAL A 69 -1.72 -8.86 -7.56
N GLU A 70 -0.85 -9.82 -7.89
CA GLU A 70 -0.46 -10.88 -6.96
C GLU A 70 0.70 -10.38 -6.10
N VAL A 71 0.57 -10.54 -4.78
CA VAL A 71 1.50 -9.98 -3.80
C VAL A 71 1.98 -11.07 -2.85
N GLU A 72 3.30 -11.15 -2.67
CA GLU A 72 3.93 -11.88 -1.58
C GLU A 72 3.87 -11.02 -0.32
N GLN A 73 3.01 -11.41 0.63
CA GLN A 73 2.71 -10.64 1.82
C GLN A 73 3.90 -10.67 2.77
N PHE A 74 4.20 -9.52 3.38
CA PHE A 74 5.15 -9.39 4.49
C PHE A 74 4.51 -8.62 5.66
N PRO A 75 4.97 -8.85 6.90
CA PRO A 75 4.62 -7.97 8.03
C PRO A 75 4.93 -6.51 7.71
N LEU A 76 4.06 -5.60 8.13
CA LEU A 76 4.23 -4.17 7.90
C LEU A 76 4.82 -3.48 9.12
N ASN A 77 5.63 -2.45 8.92
CA ASN A 77 5.99 -1.56 10.02
C ASN A 77 4.83 -0.60 10.36
N ARG A 78 5.05 0.27 11.36
CA ARG A 78 4.03 1.26 11.80
C ARG A 78 3.55 2.20 10.70
N TYR A 79 4.33 2.40 9.65
CA TYR A 79 3.98 3.26 8.51
C TYR A 79 3.32 2.49 7.36
N GLY A 80 3.19 1.17 7.49
CA GLY A 80 2.66 0.30 6.44
C GLY A 80 3.71 -0.24 5.48
N PHE A 81 5.01 0.01 5.70
CA PHE A 81 6.07 -0.48 4.80
C PHE A 81 6.32 -1.98 5.00
N PRO A 82 6.36 -2.80 3.93
CA PRO A 82 6.63 -4.24 4.01
C PRO A 82 8.03 -4.59 4.49
N LEU A 83 8.12 -5.39 5.56
CA LEU A 83 9.38 -5.84 6.17
C LEU A 83 9.80 -7.21 5.64
N GLN A 84 10.32 -7.26 4.41
CA GLN A 84 10.72 -8.52 3.76
C GLN A 84 11.66 -9.41 4.60
N LYS A 85 12.49 -8.82 5.46
CA LYS A 85 13.43 -9.56 6.35
C LYS A 85 12.73 -10.43 7.39
N LEU A 86 11.44 -10.20 7.68
CA LEU A 86 10.67 -10.97 8.66
C LEU A 86 10.00 -12.22 8.07
N GLY A 87 10.21 -12.51 6.79
CA GLY A 87 9.61 -13.67 6.11
C GLY A 87 8.18 -13.41 5.65
N SER A 88 7.73 -14.20 4.67
CA SER A 88 6.39 -14.07 4.07
C SER A 88 5.34 -14.85 4.85
N ASN A 89 4.12 -14.29 4.98
CA ASN A 89 2.97 -15.01 5.52
C ASN A 89 2.07 -15.62 4.43
N GLY A 90 2.52 -15.65 3.17
CA GLY A 90 1.77 -16.19 2.04
C GLY A 90 1.52 -15.16 0.95
N ARG A 91 0.51 -15.43 0.11
CA ARG A 91 0.16 -14.61 -1.05
C ARG A 91 -1.32 -14.27 -1.06
N PHE A 92 -1.64 -13.13 -1.65
CA PHE A 92 -3.00 -12.69 -1.92
C PHE A 92 -3.05 -11.96 -3.26
N ILE A 93 -4.27 -11.75 -3.77
CA ILE A 93 -4.53 -10.95 -4.96
C ILE A 93 -5.26 -9.67 -4.53
N ALA A 94 -4.80 -8.53 -5.01
CA ALA A 94 -5.48 -7.24 -4.85
C ALA A 94 -6.07 -6.79 -6.19
N GLN A 95 -7.38 -6.56 -6.25
CA GLN A 95 -8.13 -6.18 -7.46
C GLN A 95 -8.79 -4.80 -7.29
N GLY A 96 -9.17 -4.19 -8.41
CA GLY A 96 -9.82 -2.88 -8.42
C GLY A 96 -8.87 -1.71 -8.13
N ILE A 97 -7.59 -1.83 -8.49
CA ILE A 97 -6.63 -0.72 -8.33
C ILE A 97 -6.92 0.35 -9.38
N THR A 98 -7.31 1.55 -8.92
CA THR A 98 -7.70 2.66 -9.81
C THR A 98 -6.76 3.87 -9.75
N ASN A 99 -5.93 3.96 -8.71
CA ASN A 99 -5.07 5.12 -8.45
C ASN A 99 -3.63 4.95 -8.98
N ILE A 100 -3.29 3.80 -9.57
CA ILE A 100 -1.96 3.49 -10.11
C ILE A 100 -2.13 2.80 -11.46
N THR A 101 -1.31 3.15 -12.45
CA THR A 101 -1.34 2.51 -13.77
C THR A 101 -0.56 1.20 -13.79
N ALA A 102 -0.95 0.28 -14.68
CA ALA A 102 -0.33 -1.05 -14.78
C ALA A 102 1.18 -0.98 -15.09
N GLU A 103 1.62 -0.01 -15.88
CA GLU A 103 3.02 0.15 -16.30
C GLU A 103 3.93 0.56 -15.13
N THR A 104 3.35 1.18 -14.11
CA THR A 104 4.07 1.60 -12.89
C THR A 104 4.23 0.43 -11.92
N LEU A 105 3.29 -0.52 -11.92
CA LEU A 105 3.32 -1.69 -11.06
C LEU A 105 4.25 -2.74 -11.68
N GLN A 106 5.47 -2.82 -11.16
CA GLN A 106 6.48 -3.79 -11.64
C GLN A 106 6.74 -4.89 -10.61
N PRO A 107 6.89 -6.15 -11.04
CA PRO A 107 7.35 -7.22 -10.16
C PRO A 107 8.63 -6.85 -9.41
N GLY A 108 8.66 -7.17 -8.12
CA GLY A 108 9.76 -6.84 -7.22
C GLY A 108 9.60 -5.53 -6.44
N LEU A 109 8.68 -4.64 -6.84
CA LEU A 109 8.38 -3.44 -6.08
C LEU A 109 7.53 -3.74 -4.84
N PHE A 110 7.59 -2.87 -3.84
CA PHE A 110 6.77 -2.97 -2.64
C PHE A 110 5.51 -2.13 -2.77
N ILE A 111 4.39 -2.69 -2.31
CA ILE A 111 3.09 -2.02 -2.30
C ILE A 111 2.31 -2.37 -1.03
N THR A 112 1.50 -1.45 -0.55
CA THR A 112 0.58 -1.66 0.58
C THR A 112 -0.83 -1.22 0.20
N PHE A 113 -1.82 -1.96 0.68
CA PHE A 113 -3.24 -1.74 0.42
C PHE A 113 -3.99 -1.57 1.73
N SER A 114 -5.00 -0.69 1.70
CA SER A 114 -6.18 -0.80 2.55
C SER A 114 -7.28 -1.37 1.67
N ALA A 115 -7.83 -2.51 2.04
CA ALA A 115 -8.72 -3.25 1.17
C ALA A 115 -9.71 -4.09 1.97
N MET A 116 -10.81 -4.46 1.35
CA MET A 116 -11.79 -5.35 1.94
C MET A 116 -11.52 -6.78 1.48
N ILE A 117 -11.61 -7.76 2.37
CA ILE A 117 -11.50 -9.18 2.01
C ILE A 117 -12.72 -9.56 1.17
N ASP A 118 -12.48 -10.04 -0.03
CA ASP A 118 -13.50 -10.52 -0.95
C ASP A 118 -13.69 -12.05 -0.82
N SER A 119 -14.94 -12.47 -0.97
CA SER A 119 -15.39 -13.86 -0.84
C SER A 119 -15.06 -14.73 -2.04
N GLU A 120 -14.73 -14.13 -3.19
CA GLU A 120 -14.36 -14.84 -4.41
C GLU A 120 -12.93 -15.38 -4.31
N THR A 121 -12.71 -16.27 -3.34
CA THR A 121 -11.55 -17.13 -3.28
C THR A 121 -11.53 -17.96 -4.56
N THR A 122 -10.87 -17.47 -5.61
CA THR A 122 -10.79 -18.19 -6.86
C THR A 122 -9.89 -19.39 -6.63
N LYS A 123 -10.50 -20.53 -6.30
CA LYS A 123 -9.95 -21.84 -6.65
C LYS A 123 -9.81 -21.82 -8.16
N THR A 124 -8.60 -21.48 -8.63
CA THR A 124 -7.95 -21.87 -9.89
C THR A 124 -7.18 -20.69 -10.49
N ILE A 125 -5.89 -20.62 -10.21
CA ILE A 125 -4.91 -20.18 -11.21
C ILE A 125 -3.96 -21.36 -11.42
N LYS A 126 -3.95 -21.88 -12.64
CA LYS A 126 -3.14 -23.02 -13.10
C LYS A 126 -1.64 -22.79 -12.84
N ARG A 127 -1.15 -23.18 -11.65
CA ARG A 127 0.13 -23.87 -11.39
C ARG A 127 0.19 -24.21 -9.88
N LYS A 128 -0.24 -25.43 -9.52
CA LYS A 128 -0.44 -25.97 -8.15
C LYS A 128 -1.63 -25.35 -7.40
N ASP A 129 -2.46 -26.19 -6.81
CA ASP A 129 -3.73 -25.87 -6.12
C ASP A 129 -3.54 -25.01 -4.85
N THR A 130 -3.08 -23.77 -5.02
CA THR A 130 -2.94 -22.81 -3.91
C THR A 130 -4.10 -21.84 -3.94
N VAL A 131 -4.83 -21.79 -2.83
CA VAL A 131 -5.91 -20.85 -2.58
C VAL A 131 -5.31 -19.49 -2.21
N LEU A 132 -5.67 -18.44 -2.95
CA LEU A 132 -5.25 -17.07 -2.66
C LEU A 132 -6.47 -16.23 -2.30
N PRO A 133 -6.49 -15.55 -1.15
CA PRO A 133 -7.52 -14.57 -0.83
C PRO A 133 -7.50 -13.43 -1.84
N ILE A 134 -8.68 -12.96 -2.23
CA ILE A 134 -8.84 -11.79 -3.07
C ILE A 134 -9.24 -10.61 -2.20
N LEU A 135 -8.62 -9.46 -2.44
CA LEU A 135 -8.93 -8.21 -1.79
C LEU A 135 -9.50 -7.22 -2.80
N LYS A 136 -10.57 -6.53 -2.42
CA LYS A 136 -11.09 -5.38 -3.14
C LYS A 136 -10.44 -4.11 -2.63
N VAL A 137 -9.58 -3.51 -3.46
CA VAL A 137 -8.76 -2.36 -3.08
C VAL A 137 -9.62 -1.13 -2.85
N GLN A 138 -9.43 -0.49 -1.70
CA GLN A 138 -10.00 0.83 -1.38
C GLN A 138 -8.93 1.91 -1.53
N GLN A 139 -7.71 1.64 -1.06
CA GLN A 139 -6.55 2.50 -1.23
C GLN A 139 -5.31 1.66 -1.48
N SER A 140 -4.40 2.18 -2.30
CA SER A 140 -3.10 1.57 -2.55
C SER A 140 -1.98 2.59 -2.41
N HIS A 141 -0.81 2.11 -2.00
CA HIS A 141 0.41 2.90 -1.87
C HIS A 141 1.60 2.09 -2.41
N LEU A 142 2.06 2.47 -3.61
CA LEU A 142 3.32 1.98 -4.16
C LEU A 142 4.47 2.71 -3.49
N TRP A 143 5.36 1.96 -2.85
CA TRP A 143 6.49 2.52 -2.14
C TRP A 143 7.54 3.09 -3.10
N PRO A 144 8.32 4.10 -2.67
CA PRO A 144 9.41 4.63 -3.48
C PRO A 144 10.34 3.53 -3.99
N TYR A 145 10.77 3.72 -5.23
CA TYR A 145 11.68 2.83 -5.91
C TYR A 145 12.64 3.66 -6.76
N ARG A 146 13.78 3.07 -7.10
CA ARG A 146 14.78 3.69 -7.97
C ARG A 146 14.88 2.91 -9.27
N ILE A 147 15.18 3.62 -10.36
CA ILE A 147 15.47 3.00 -11.64
C ILE A 147 16.98 2.97 -11.81
N ALA A 148 17.53 1.77 -12.06
CA ALA A 148 18.93 1.58 -12.41
C ALA A 148 19.03 0.60 -13.58
N ASN A 149 19.78 0.95 -14.62
CA ASN A 149 19.94 0.13 -15.83
C ASN A 149 18.58 -0.30 -16.44
N GLY A 150 17.61 0.61 -16.47
CA GLY A 150 16.26 0.35 -17.01
C GLY A 150 15.40 -0.61 -16.16
N LYS A 151 15.83 -0.98 -14.95
CA LYS A 151 15.07 -1.84 -14.03
C LYS A 151 14.69 -1.07 -12.78
N ALA A 152 13.46 -1.29 -12.31
CA ALA A 152 12.98 -0.73 -11.05
C ALA A 152 13.41 -1.59 -9.86
N TYR A 153 13.89 -0.95 -8.79
CA TYR A 153 14.31 -1.59 -7.55
C TYR A 153 13.64 -0.91 -6.36
N PRO A 154 13.01 -1.65 -5.44
CA PRO A 154 12.41 -1.06 -4.26
C PRO A 154 13.48 -0.34 -3.43
N SER A 155 13.14 0.83 -2.88
CA SER A 155 13.96 1.44 -1.85
C SER A 155 14.00 0.54 -0.61
N THR A 156 15.13 0.53 0.09
CA THR A 156 15.25 -0.28 1.30
C THR A 156 14.45 0.33 2.46
N GLY A 157 13.97 -0.52 3.38
CA GLY A 157 13.29 -0.02 4.57
C GLY A 157 14.13 0.92 5.44
N GLN A 158 15.47 0.84 5.37
CA GLN A 158 16.39 1.75 6.06
C GLN A 158 16.44 3.14 5.40
N GLU A 159 16.53 3.20 4.07
CA GLU A 159 16.43 4.46 3.32
C GLU A 159 15.09 5.15 3.60
N TYR A 160 14.01 4.36 3.69
CA TYR A 160 12.68 4.86 4.03
C TYR A 160 12.56 5.36 5.47
N GLN A 161 13.05 4.59 6.45
CA GLN A 161 13.06 5.02 7.86
C GLN A 161 13.82 6.33 8.05
N HIS A 162 14.95 6.50 7.35
CA HIS A 162 15.70 7.75 7.36
C HIS A 162 14.90 8.89 6.72
N HIS A 163 14.24 8.65 5.58
CA HIS A 163 13.42 9.66 4.90
C HIS A 163 12.26 10.18 5.76
N TYR A 164 11.61 9.31 6.54
CA TYR A 164 10.46 9.69 7.40
C TYR A 164 10.86 10.21 8.79
N MET A 165 12.04 9.85 9.32
CA MET A 165 12.55 10.47 10.55
C MET A 165 12.97 11.93 10.35
N HIS A 166 13.34 12.31 9.13
CA HIS A 166 13.77 13.67 8.77
C HIS A 166 12.71 14.48 8.03
N MET A 167 11.52 13.91 7.78
CA MET A 167 10.37 14.71 7.38
C MET A 167 9.98 15.59 8.57
N PRO A 168 9.86 16.92 8.41
CA PRO A 168 9.34 17.76 9.47
C PRO A 168 7.99 17.21 9.88
N SER A 169 7.85 16.95 11.18
CA SER A 169 6.59 16.61 11.81
C SER A 169 5.65 17.80 11.67
N ASN A 170 5.08 17.98 10.49
CA ASN A 170 3.99 18.91 10.27
C ASN A 170 2.70 18.19 10.74
N TYR A 171 2.57 18.15 12.06
CA TYR A 171 1.30 18.08 12.77
C TYR A 171 1.00 19.49 13.30
#